data_AF-A0A087VM54-F1
#
_entry.id   AF-A0A087VM54-F1
#
_cell.length_a   1.000
_cell.length_b   1.000
_cell.length_c   1.000
_cell.angle_alpha   90.00
_cell.angle_beta   90.00
_cell.angle_gamma   90.00
#
_symmetry.space_group_name_H-M   'P 1'
#
loop_
_entity.id
_entity.type
_entity.pdbx_description
1 polymer ?
#
loop_
_entity_poly.entity_id
_entity_poly.type
_entity_poly.pdbx_seq_one_letter_code
_entity_poly.pdbx_strand_id
1 'polypeptide(L)'
;LLNVENEQLQDQLREVRDENCRLYKLVTEKDFEIKQLQKKIQEDRLALSGTSGLAGDVAATKIVELAKKNREITAETETEKAKVKQLNNKVKELEKELQTAMEKLHSLGGGDAGIKQSTLKMIEGNLAESPEVKALQEKLTTTNFKVMEYRNQLQSAKQELKMTQKLLANEVGEDVNIQSLLTNSGSWRGRAQQILVLQNKVRELENQLRQNKTRTSLSEIDEELLALTGPRKLSAQEKNLLKIRSLEKEKKETLEKLTGEHDALQKSHEEVKKKLDASKARNKVLCSEVKTLKGQIITLLEKGKHDDELIDALLSQQKQMQEILKHLSQQDEKNKESQQMLGQHLNSEVQKQNCLIEQLRQMVAEREAKVKELEEEIGQL
;
A
#
# COMPACT_ATOMS: atom_id res chain seq x y z
N LEU A 1 22.70 102.52 -12.67
CA LEU A 1 22.46 101.54 -11.57
C LEU A 1 21.01 101.09 -11.58
N LEU A 2 20.02 101.94 -11.29
CA LEU A 2 18.59 101.56 -11.32
C LEU A 2 18.08 100.93 -12.63
N ASN A 3 18.50 101.43 -13.80
CA ASN A 3 18.03 100.86 -15.08
C ASN A 3 18.54 99.44 -15.32
N VAL A 4 19.77 99.14 -14.90
CA VAL A 4 20.40 97.81 -15.07
C VAL A 4 19.73 96.80 -14.13
N GLU A 5 19.41 97.23 -12.91
CA GLU A 5 18.68 96.39 -11.94
C GLU A 5 17.25 96.10 -12.40
N ASN A 6 16.57 97.09 -13.00
CA ASN A 6 15.22 96.91 -13.55
C ASN A 6 15.23 95.96 -14.76
N GLU A 7 16.23 96.06 -15.64
CA GLU A 7 16.42 95.13 -16.77
C GLU A 7 16.68 93.70 -16.27
N GLN A 8 17.56 93.53 -15.28
CA GLN A 8 17.83 92.21 -14.67
C GLN A 8 16.60 91.60 -14.00
N LEU A 9 15.77 92.40 -13.32
CA LEU A 9 14.51 91.94 -12.73
C LEU A 9 13.48 91.55 -13.81
N GLN A 10 13.44 92.27 -14.94
CA GLN A 10 12.56 91.93 -16.06
C GLN A 10 12.97 90.62 -16.73
N ASP A 11 14.27 90.36 -16.86
CA ASP A 11 14.79 89.11 -17.40
C ASP A 11 14.51 87.93 -16.46
N GLN A 12 14.74 88.09 -15.15
CA GLN A 12 14.36 87.07 -14.16
C GLN A 12 12.85 86.79 -14.15
N LEU A 13 12.02 87.83 -14.28
CA LEU A 13 10.56 87.69 -14.38
C LEU A 13 10.17 86.90 -15.64
N ARG A 14 10.90 87.10 -16.75
CA ARG A 14 10.69 86.36 -18.00
C ARG A 14 11.08 84.89 -17.84
N GLU A 15 12.26 84.60 -17.30
CA GLU A 15 12.72 83.23 -17.05
C GLU A 15 11.77 82.46 -16.13
N VAL A 16 11.30 83.09 -15.04
CA VAL A 16 10.33 82.46 -14.13
C VAL A 16 8.98 82.21 -14.80
N ARG A 17 8.54 83.09 -15.72
CA ARG A 17 7.31 82.86 -16.50
C ARG A 17 7.47 81.71 -17.48
N ASP A 18 8.62 81.63 -18.16
CA ASP A 18 8.91 80.56 -19.11
C ASP A 18 9.02 79.20 -18.40
N GLU A 19 9.68 79.15 -17.24
CA GLU A 19 9.77 77.95 -16.41
C GLU A 19 8.40 77.54 -15.86
N ASN A 20 7.58 78.48 -15.38
CA ASN A 20 6.19 78.19 -15.00
C ASN A 20 5.38 77.62 -16.17
N CYS A 21 5.51 78.18 -17.38
CA CYS A 21 4.86 77.64 -18.58
C CYS A 21 5.29 76.20 -18.88
N ARG A 22 6.58 75.89 -18.72
CA ARG A 22 7.11 74.54 -18.90
C ARG A 22 6.59 73.56 -17.85
N LEU A 23 6.55 73.98 -16.59
CA LEU A 23 6.02 73.18 -15.48
C LEU A 23 4.53 72.90 -15.68
N TYR A 24 3.73 73.89 -16.10
CA TYR A 24 2.31 73.66 -16.40
C TYR A 24 2.11 72.62 -17.51
N LYS A 25 2.89 72.68 -18.59
CA LYS A 25 2.85 71.66 -19.66
C LYS A 25 3.17 70.27 -19.11
N LEU A 26 4.24 70.14 -18.34
CA LEU A 26 4.65 68.86 -17.77
C LEU A 26 3.59 68.28 -16.81
N VAL A 27 2.97 69.12 -15.98
CA VAL A 27 1.86 68.72 -15.10
C VAL A 27 0.70 68.20 -15.93
N THR A 28 0.30 68.89 -17.00
CA THR A 28 -0.80 68.44 -17.85
C THR A 28 -0.52 67.11 -18.56
N GLU A 29 0.73 66.87 -18.99
CA GLU A 29 1.16 65.59 -19.56
C GLU A 29 1.10 64.46 -18.52
N LYS A 30 1.57 64.71 -17.30
CA LYS A 30 1.55 63.73 -16.21
C LYS A 30 0.12 63.41 -15.73
N ASP A 31 -0.75 64.40 -15.67
CA ASP A 31 -2.17 64.19 -15.36
C ASP A 31 -2.87 63.32 -16.41
N PHE A 32 -2.51 63.49 -17.69
CA PHE A 32 -3.02 62.64 -18.75
C PHE A 32 -2.51 61.18 -18.62
N GLU A 33 -1.22 61.00 -18.32
CA GLU A 33 -0.62 59.68 -18.07
C GLU A 33 -1.30 58.97 -16.89
N ILE A 34 -1.52 59.68 -15.77
CA ILE A 34 -2.23 59.15 -14.60
C ILE A 34 -3.64 58.69 -14.97
N LYS A 35 -4.39 59.50 -15.73
CA LYS A 35 -5.75 59.12 -16.18
C LYS A 35 -5.75 57.85 -17.03
N GLN A 36 -4.75 57.69 -17.91
CA GLN A 36 -4.63 56.49 -18.74
C GLN A 36 -4.27 55.26 -17.92
N LEU A 37 -3.36 55.38 -16.95
CA LEU A 37 -3.01 54.30 -16.03
C LEU A 37 -4.21 53.89 -15.15
N GLN A 38 -4.96 54.84 -14.63
CA GLN A 38 -6.18 54.57 -13.86
C GLN A 38 -7.22 53.85 -14.71
N LYS A 39 -7.42 54.26 -15.96
CA LYS A 39 -8.33 53.59 -16.90
C LYS A 39 -7.89 52.13 -17.14
N LYS A 40 -6.60 51.90 -17.38
CA LYS A 40 -6.04 50.56 -17.55
C LYS A 40 -6.23 49.67 -16.33
N ILE A 41 -5.96 50.20 -15.12
CA ILE A 41 -6.20 49.47 -13.86
C ILE A 41 -7.68 49.09 -13.72
N GLN A 42 -8.60 49.98 -14.10
CA GLN A 42 -10.03 49.70 -14.03
C GLN A 42 -10.46 48.64 -15.05
N GLU A 43 -9.93 48.68 -16.27
CA GLU A 43 -10.15 47.66 -17.31
C GLU A 43 -9.60 46.30 -16.89
N ASP A 44 -8.37 46.24 -16.38
CA ASP A 44 -7.75 45.02 -15.85
C ASP A 44 -8.55 44.47 -14.68
N ARG A 45 -9.03 45.33 -13.77
CA ARG A 45 -9.89 44.93 -12.65
C ARG A 45 -11.21 44.33 -13.13
N LEU A 46 -11.84 44.91 -14.16
CA LEU A 46 -13.07 44.37 -14.75
C LEU A 46 -12.82 43.03 -15.47
N ALA A 47 -11.69 42.89 -16.17
CA ALA A 47 -11.29 41.64 -16.81
C ALA A 47 -11.04 40.52 -15.79
N LEU A 48 -10.32 40.82 -14.70
CA LEU A 48 -10.12 39.86 -13.60
C LEU A 48 -11.43 39.57 -12.85
N SER A 49 -12.28 40.56 -12.64
CA SER A 49 -13.59 40.37 -12.00
C SER A 49 -14.54 39.52 -12.85
N GLY A 50 -14.40 39.54 -14.19
CA GLY A 50 -15.13 38.66 -15.11
C GLY A 50 -14.74 37.17 -14.98
N THR A 51 -13.53 36.88 -14.52
CA THR A 51 -13.06 35.52 -14.18
C THR A 51 -13.25 35.14 -12.71
N SER A 52 -13.55 36.12 -11.85
CA SER A 52 -13.76 35.95 -10.41
C SER A 52 -15.24 35.78 -10.00
N GLY A 53 -16.16 35.67 -10.97
CA GLY A 53 -17.54 35.25 -10.71
C GLY A 53 -17.67 33.72 -10.68
N LEU A 54 -18.73 33.21 -10.02
CA LEU A 54 -19.19 31.81 -9.82
C LEU A 54 -18.27 30.66 -10.28
N ALA A 55 -17.77 30.65 -11.51
CA ALA A 55 -16.79 29.69 -12.02
C ALA A 55 -15.47 29.64 -11.23
N GLY A 56 -14.94 30.78 -10.77
CA GLY A 56 -13.73 30.83 -9.94
C GLY A 56 -13.94 30.21 -8.56
N ASP A 57 -15.07 30.51 -7.92
CA ASP A 57 -15.47 29.93 -6.64
C ASP A 57 -15.79 28.43 -6.76
N VAL A 58 -16.39 28.00 -7.87
CA VAL A 58 -16.62 26.58 -8.16
C VAL A 58 -15.30 25.82 -8.37
N ALA A 59 -14.30 26.42 -9.04
CA ALA A 59 -12.98 25.79 -9.18
C ALA A 59 -12.24 25.72 -7.83
N ALA A 60 -12.26 26.78 -7.02
CA ALA A 60 -11.63 26.80 -5.71
C ALA A 60 -12.26 25.79 -4.74
N THR A 61 -13.59 25.72 -4.69
CA THR A 61 -14.31 24.71 -3.89
C THR A 61 -14.02 23.30 -4.37
N LYS A 62 -13.93 23.07 -5.69
CA LYS A 62 -13.57 21.74 -6.24
C LYS A 62 -12.15 21.32 -5.91
N ILE A 63 -11.19 22.25 -5.93
CA ILE A 63 -9.80 22.01 -5.53
C ILE A 63 -9.76 21.58 -4.05
N VAL A 64 -10.48 22.26 -3.17
CA VAL A 64 -10.55 21.91 -1.74
C VAL A 64 -11.22 20.55 -1.53
N GLU A 65 -12.31 20.26 -2.25
CA GLU A 65 -12.99 18.96 -2.19
C GLU A 65 -12.08 17.81 -2.66
N LEU A 66 -11.36 17.99 -3.77
CA LEU A 66 -10.40 17.01 -4.28
C LEU A 66 -9.20 16.85 -3.34
N ALA A 67 -8.74 17.93 -2.70
CA ALA A 67 -7.68 17.85 -1.69
C ALA A 67 -8.13 17.08 -0.44
N LYS A 68 -9.39 17.24 0.00
CA LYS A 68 -9.97 16.44 1.08
C LYS A 68 -10.06 14.96 0.71
N LYS A 69 -10.61 14.64 -0.47
CA LYS A 69 -10.67 13.27 -1.00
C LYS A 69 -9.28 12.63 -1.10
N ASN A 70 -8.27 13.37 -1.57
CA ASN A 70 -6.90 12.86 -1.61
C ASN A 70 -6.33 12.54 -0.22
N ARG A 71 -6.64 13.35 0.80
CA ARG A 71 -6.23 13.06 2.19
C ARG A 71 -6.93 11.82 2.74
N GLU A 72 -8.23 11.66 2.48
CA GLU A 72 -9.02 10.49 2.88
C GLU A 72 -8.48 9.20 2.24
N ILE A 73 -8.30 9.19 0.91
CA ILE A 73 -7.73 8.04 0.18
C ILE A 73 -6.32 7.71 0.70
N THR A 74 -5.50 8.71 1.02
CA THR A 74 -4.18 8.49 1.61
C THR A 74 -4.28 7.82 2.98
N ALA A 75 -5.19 8.28 3.84
CA ALA A 75 -5.41 7.68 5.16
C ALA A 75 -5.91 6.24 5.04
N GLU A 76 -6.90 5.97 4.18
CA GLU A 76 -7.41 4.62 3.92
C GLU A 76 -6.29 3.68 3.43
N THR A 77 -5.50 4.14 2.46
CA THR A 77 -4.36 3.37 1.93
C THR A 77 -3.34 3.03 3.00
N GLU A 78 -3.00 3.97 3.89
CA GLU A 78 -2.09 3.72 5.01
C GLU A 78 -2.69 2.72 6.02
N THR A 79 -3.98 2.82 6.32
CA THR A 79 -4.64 1.83 7.20
C THR A 79 -4.67 0.44 6.58
N GLU A 80 -4.87 0.33 5.27
CA GLU A 80 -4.90 -0.97 4.59
C GLU A 80 -3.50 -1.58 4.51
N LYS A 81 -2.46 -0.78 4.23
CA LYS A 81 -1.06 -1.23 4.35
C LYS A 81 -0.73 -1.73 5.75
N ALA A 82 -1.23 -1.06 6.80
CA ALA A 82 -1.02 -1.50 8.17
C ALA A 82 -1.68 -2.86 8.45
N LYS A 83 -2.91 -3.09 7.97
CA LYS A 83 -3.59 -4.39 8.08
C LYS A 83 -2.85 -5.49 7.31
N VAL A 84 -2.41 -5.22 6.07
CA VAL A 84 -1.63 -6.17 5.26
C VAL A 84 -0.34 -6.55 5.98
N LYS A 85 0.35 -5.59 6.60
CA LYS A 85 1.56 -5.86 7.39
C LYS A 85 1.26 -6.75 8.61
N GLN A 86 0.15 -6.50 9.31
CA GLN A 86 -0.28 -7.34 10.44
C GLN A 86 -0.63 -8.77 10.01
N LEU A 87 -1.41 -8.93 8.93
CA LEU A 87 -1.77 -10.24 8.39
C LEU A 87 -0.53 -11.00 7.92
N ASN A 88 0.40 -10.35 7.24
CA ASN A 88 1.66 -10.97 6.79
C ASN A 88 2.53 -11.42 7.97
N ASN A 89 2.60 -10.64 9.04
CA ASN A 89 3.28 -11.07 10.26
C ASN A 89 2.59 -12.31 10.88
N LYS A 90 1.25 -12.34 10.87
CA LYS A 90 0.51 -13.49 11.41
C LYS A 90 0.71 -14.76 10.60
N VAL A 91 0.76 -14.64 9.27
CA VAL A 91 1.11 -15.75 8.36
C VAL A 91 2.50 -16.28 8.70
N LYS A 92 3.50 -15.41 8.84
CA LYS A 92 4.87 -15.83 9.21
C LYS A 92 4.96 -16.50 10.57
N GLU A 93 4.16 -16.07 11.54
CA GLU A 93 4.09 -16.74 12.85
C GLU A 93 3.50 -18.15 12.71
N LEU A 94 2.38 -18.29 11.99
CA LEU A 94 1.75 -19.58 11.75
C LEU A 94 2.64 -20.53 10.94
N GLU A 95 3.38 -20.02 9.95
CA GLU A 95 4.36 -20.81 9.20
C GLU A 95 5.49 -21.32 10.10
N LYS A 96 5.97 -20.51 11.05
CA LYS A 96 6.96 -20.95 12.05
C LYS A 96 6.40 -21.97 13.02
N GLU A 97 5.17 -21.79 13.48
CA GLU A 97 4.48 -22.76 14.34
C GLU A 97 4.29 -24.11 13.63
N LEU A 98 3.90 -24.08 12.35
CA LEU A 98 3.79 -25.27 11.51
C LEU A 98 5.15 -25.96 11.33
N GLN A 99 6.19 -25.21 11.02
CA GLN A 99 7.54 -25.75 10.84
C GLN A 99 8.06 -26.40 12.12
N THR A 100 7.88 -25.75 13.28
CA THR A 100 8.28 -26.32 14.57
C THR A 100 7.44 -27.55 14.97
N ALA A 101 6.17 -27.62 14.57
CA ALA A 101 5.35 -28.81 14.75
C ALA A 101 5.80 -29.98 13.86
N MET A 102 6.18 -29.70 12.60
CA MET A 102 6.75 -30.70 11.69
C MET A 102 8.11 -31.21 12.18
N GLU A 103 8.99 -30.33 12.68
CA GLU A 103 10.28 -30.72 13.27
C GLU A 103 10.10 -31.58 14.52
N LYS A 104 9.11 -31.28 15.37
CA LYS A 104 8.77 -32.14 16.52
C LYS A 104 8.29 -33.53 16.09
N LEU A 105 7.46 -33.62 15.05
CA LEU A 105 7.03 -34.90 14.47
C LEU A 105 8.22 -35.70 13.89
N HIS A 106 9.16 -35.03 13.22
CA HIS A 106 10.36 -35.68 12.69
C HIS A 106 11.35 -36.10 13.79
N SER A 107 11.45 -35.36 14.88
CA SER A 107 12.34 -35.71 16.01
C SER A 107 11.85 -36.91 16.84
N LEU A 108 10.58 -37.28 16.72
CA LEU A 108 9.97 -38.43 17.40
C LEU A 108 9.95 -39.71 16.54
N GLY A 109 10.50 -39.67 15.32
CA GLY A 109 10.42 -40.75 14.34
C GLY A 109 11.76 -41.07 13.69
N GLY A 110 12.69 -41.62 14.47
CA GLY A 110 13.87 -42.32 13.95
C GLY A 110 13.64 -43.82 14.01
N GLY A 111 13.31 -44.46 12.87
CA GLY A 111 13.17 -45.91 12.80
C GLY A 111 12.48 -46.38 11.52
N ASP A 112 13.26 -47.10 10.73
CA ASP A 112 13.03 -47.78 9.46
C ASP A 112 11.65 -48.39 9.16
N ALA A 113 11.44 -48.59 7.86
CA ALA A 113 10.30 -49.13 7.15
C ALA A 113 9.56 -50.29 7.84
N GLY A 114 8.22 -50.27 7.78
CA GLY A 114 7.46 -51.52 7.88
C GLY A 114 6.10 -51.53 8.56
N ILE A 115 5.42 -50.41 8.86
CA ILE A 115 4.02 -50.45 9.36
C ILE A 115 3.18 -49.32 8.75
N LYS A 116 3.05 -49.31 7.43
CA LYS A 116 2.17 -48.39 6.69
C LYS A 116 0.85 -49.09 6.31
N GLN A 117 -0.12 -49.18 7.24
CA GLN A 117 -1.56 -49.08 6.91
C GLN A 117 -2.53 -49.25 8.10
N SER A 118 -2.08 -49.78 9.25
CA SER A 118 -2.99 -50.08 10.37
C SER A 118 -3.17 -48.92 11.35
N THR A 119 -2.12 -48.13 11.59
CA THR A 119 -2.16 -47.08 12.63
C THR A 119 -2.75 -45.75 12.16
N LEU A 120 -2.86 -45.53 10.85
CA LEU A 120 -3.41 -44.29 10.29
C LEU A 120 -4.96 -44.32 10.25
N LYS A 121 -5.59 -45.51 10.26
CA LYS A 121 -7.06 -45.65 10.33
C LYS A 121 -7.65 -45.50 11.73
N MET A 122 -6.86 -45.58 12.79
CA MET A 122 -7.34 -45.40 14.18
C MET A 122 -7.26 -43.95 14.68
N ILE A 123 -6.51 -43.08 13.98
CA ILE A 123 -6.39 -41.65 14.33
C ILE A 123 -7.36 -40.80 13.50
N GLU A 124 -7.71 -41.24 12.29
CA GLU A 124 -8.67 -40.56 11.41
C GLU A 124 -10.14 -40.78 11.82
N GLY A 125 -10.41 -41.74 12.71
CA GLY A 125 -11.77 -42.09 13.17
C GLY A 125 -12.27 -41.35 14.41
N ASN A 126 -11.45 -40.52 15.06
CA ASN A 126 -11.81 -39.82 16.32
C ASN A 126 -11.59 -38.30 16.28
N LEU A 127 -11.35 -37.72 15.09
CA LEU A 127 -11.33 -36.28 14.88
C LEU A 127 -12.54 -35.78 14.07
N ALA A 128 -13.65 -36.52 14.11
CA ALA A 128 -14.95 -35.89 13.96
C ALA A 128 -15.07 -34.91 15.12
N GLU A 129 -14.91 -33.61 14.82
CA GLU A 129 -15.15 -32.50 15.72
C GLU A 129 -16.38 -32.81 16.57
N SER A 130 -16.16 -33.11 17.86
CA SER A 130 -17.24 -33.20 18.82
C SER A 130 -18.09 -31.92 18.69
N PRO A 131 -19.43 -32.00 18.66
CA PRO A 131 -20.30 -30.82 18.59
C PRO A 131 -19.98 -29.81 19.71
N GLU A 132 -19.39 -30.28 20.80
CA GLU A 132 -18.92 -29.47 21.92
C GLU A 132 -17.69 -28.62 21.56
N VAL A 133 -16.75 -29.16 20.77
CA VAL A 133 -15.57 -28.40 20.29
C VAL A 133 -15.99 -27.32 19.30
N LYS A 134 -16.96 -27.61 18.40
CA LYS A 134 -17.55 -26.59 17.51
C LYS A 134 -18.30 -25.51 18.28
N ALA A 135 -19.11 -25.88 19.26
CA ALA A 135 -19.84 -24.93 20.10
C ALA A 135 -18.88 -24.05 20.91
N LEU A 136 -17.79 -24.61 21.43
CA LEU A 136 -16.75 -23.84 22.14
C LEU A 136 -15.99 -22.91 21.18
N GLN A 137 -15.69 -23.35 19.96
CA GLN A 137 -15.03 -22.53 18.94
C GLN A 137 -15.94 -21.37 18.50
N GLU A 138 -17.22 -21.62 18.25
CA GLU A 138 -18.20 -20.59 17.90
C GLU A 138 -18.39 -19.60 19.05
N LYS A 139 -18.47 -20.08 20.30
CA LYS A 139 -18.52 -19.24 21.49
C LYS A 139 -17.27 -18.38 21.63
N LEU A 140 -16.08 -18.93 21.35
CA LEU A 140 -14.82 -18.20 21.35
C LEU A 140 -14.78 -17.12 20.26
N THR A 141 -15.27 -17.41 19.05
CA THR A 141 -15.35 -16.40 17.98
C THR A 141 -16.33 -15.29 18.32
N THR A 142 -17.48 -15.63 18.92
CA THR A 142 -18.50 -14.66 19.36
C THR A 142 -17.99 -13.76 20.48
N THR A 143 -17.29 -14.32 21.47
CA THR A 143 -16.69 -13.51 22.55
C THR A 143 -15.56 -12.63 22.03
N ASN A 144 -14.71 -13.13 21.13
CA ASN A 144 -13.67 -12.34 20.48
C ASN A 144 -14.25 -11.17 19.68
N PHE A 145 -15.35 -11.39 18.95
CA PHE A 145 -16.06 -10.33 18.25
C PHE A 145 -16.58 -9.25 19.22
N LYS A 146 -17.23 -9.66 20.32
CA LYS A 146 -17.70 -8.72 21.36
C LYS A 146 -16.57 -7.95 22.02
N VAL A 147 -15.42 -8.58 22.28
CA VAL A 147 -14.24 -7.90 22.83
C VAL A 147 -13.71 -6.85 21.86
N MET A 148 -13.69 -7.15 20.56
CA MET A 148 -13.31 -6.18 19.54
C MET A 148 -14.31 -5.02 19.45
N GLU A 149 -15.61 -5.30 19.53
CA GLU A 149 -16.67 -4.28 19.55
C GLU A 149 -16.55 -3.36 20.77
N TYR A 150 -16.40 -3.89 21.98
CA TYR A 150 -16.21 -3.09 23.19
C TYR A 150 -14.92 -2.27 23.15
N ARG A 151 -13.83 -2.82 22.58
CA ARG A 151 -12.59 -2.07 22.37
C ARG A 151 -12.81 -0.87 21.44
N ASN A 152 -13.58 -1.04 20.37
CA ASN A 152 -13.92 0.03 19.44
C ASN A 152 -14.81 1.10 20.09
N GLN A 153 -15.84 0.68 20.83
CA GLN A 153 -16.72 1.59 21.58
C GLN A 153 -15.93 2.40 22.62
N LEU A 154 -15.03 1.76 23.37
CA LEU A 154 -14.15 2.43 24.33
C LEU A 154 -13.23 3.46 23.65
N GLN A 155 -12.74 3.15 22.46
CA GLN A 155 -11.93 4.08 21.68
C GLN A 155 -12.76 5.29 21.20
N SER A 156 -13.99 5.08 20.73
CA SER A 156 -14.92 6.16 20.35
C SER A 156 -15.22 7.07 21.54
N ALA A 157 -15.62 6.49 22.67
CA ALA A 157 -15.92 7.24 23.89
C ALA A 157 -14.70 8.05 24.39
N LYS A 158 -13.48 7.51 24.26
CA LYS A 158 -12.24 8.23 24.60
C LYS A 158 -11.95 9.39 23.65
N GLN A 159 -12.28 9.25 22.36
CA GLN A 159 -12.14 10.33 21.38
C GLN A 159 -13.18 11.43 21.63
N GLU A 160 -14.43 11.06 21.87
CA GLU A 160 -15.50 11.99 22.26
C GLU A 160 -15.12 12.75 23.54
N LEU A 161 -14.60 12.06 24.56
CA LEU A 161 -14.13 12.70 25.79
C LEU A 161 -12.99 13.70 25.55
N LYS A 162 -12.05 13.39 24.65
CA LYS A 162 -11.00 14.35 24.28
C LYS A 162 -11.56 15.56 23.55
N MET A 163 -12.55 15.35 22.68
CA MET A 163 -13.19 16.43 21.94
C MET A 163 -13.99 17.34 22.88
N THR A 164 -14.74 16.78 23.82
CA THR A 164 -15.47 17.56 24.83
C THR A 164 -14.53 18.33 25.76
N GLN A 165 -13.40 17.72 26.17
CA GLN A 165 -12.35 18.42 26.92
C GLN A 165 -11.76 19.59 26.12
N LYS A 166 -11.54 19.42 24.81
CA LYS A 166 -11.04 20.50 23.94
C LYS A 166 -12.06 21.62 23.77
N LEU A 167 -13.34 21.29 23.59
CA LEU A 167 -14.41 22.29 23.54
C LEU A 167 -14.49 23.08 24.85
N LEU A 168 -14.42 22.39 25.99
CA LEU A 168 -14.41 23.04 27.30
C LEU A 168 -13.18 23.94 27.48
N ALA A 169 -11.99 23.51 27.03
CA ALA A 169 -10.78 24.33 27.04
C ALA A 169 -10.94 25.62 26.19
N ASN A 170 -11.66 25.57 25.06
CA ASN A 170 -11.91 26.76 24.26
C ASN A 170 -12.85 27.77 24.97
N GLU A 171 -13.81 27.27 25.76
CA GLU A 171 -14.77 28.09 26.52
C GLU A 171 -14.15 28.70 27.79
N VAL A 172 -13.24 27.96 28.43
CA VAL A 172 -12.58 28.38 29.67
C VAL A 172 -11.30 29.17 29.39
N GLY A 173 -10.59 28.86 28.30
CA GLY A 173 -9.28 29.41 27.95
C GLY A 173 -8.19 28.33 27.93
N GLU A 174 -7.23 28.44 27.01
CA GLU A 174 -6.19 27.42 26.79
C GLU A 174 -5.23 27.25 27.97
N ASP A 175 -5.12 28.26 28.84
CA ASP A 175 -4.20 28.29 29.99
C ASP A 175 -4.78 27.72 31.30
N VAL A 176 -5.98 27.14 31.27
CA VAL A 176 -6.74 26.77 32.49
C VAL A 176 -6.90 25.26 32.61
N ASN A 177 -6.35 24.68 33.68
CA ASN A 177 -6.47 23.25 33.93
C ASN A 177 -7.90 22.89 34.37
N ILE A 178 -8.60 22.10 33.55
CA ILE A 178 -9.98 21.63 33.80
C ILE A 178 -10.12 20.93 35.17
N GLN A 179 -9.10 20.23 35.66
CA GLN A 179 -9.13 19.59 36.98
C GLN A 179 -9.18 20.61 38.13
N SER A 180 -8.59 21.79 37.94
CA SER A 180 -8.60 22.88 38.94
C SER A 180 -9.94 23.63 39.01
N LEU A 181 -10.74 23.57 37.94
CA LEU A 181 -12.10 24.12 37.91
C LEU A 181 -13.08 23.24 38.70
N LEU A 182 -12.85 21.92 38.70
CA LEU A 182 -13.66 20.97 39.47
C LEU A 182 -13.50 21.17 40.98
N THR A 183 -12.32 21.64 41.43
CA THR A 183 -12.04 21.88 42.85
C THR A 183 -12.38 23.30 43.31
N ASN A 184 -12.41 24.29 42.40
CA ASN A 184 -12.68 25.71 42.69
C ASN A 184 -13.84 26.27 41.84
N SER A 185 -15.00 25.63 41.87
CA SER A 185 -16.13 25.85 40.95
C SER A 185 -16.81 27.22 41.05
N GLY A 186 -16.53 28.01 42.10
CA GLY A 186 -17.27 29.25 42.41
C GLY A 186 -16.60 30.57 41.97
N SER A 187 -15.30 30.57 41.67
CA SER A 187 -14.53 31.81 41.39
C SER A 187 -14.26 32.02 39.90
N TRP A 188 -14.45 30.99 39.08
CA TRP A 188 -14.10 31.05 37.67
C TRP A 188 -15.22 31.68 36.81
N ARG A 189 -14.88 32.68 35.99
CA ARG A 189 -15.77 33.23 34.95
C ARG A 189 -15.26 32.79 33.59
N GLY A 190 -16.18 32.32 32.73
CA GLY A 190 -15.82 31.84 31.39
C GLY A 190 -15.21 32.93 30.50
N ARG A 191 -14.42 32.51 29.51
CA ARG A 191 -13.70 33.42 28.59
C ARG A 191 -14.66 34.38 27.88
N ALA A 192 -15.80 33.89 27.41
CA ALA A 192 -16.81 34.72 26.77
C ALA A 192 -17.31 35.85 27.69
N GLN A 193 -17.53 35.56 28.97
CA GLN A 193 -17.94 36.56 29.95
C GLN A 193 -16.82 37.56 30.25
N GLN A 194 -15.57 37.08 30.35
CA GLN A 194 -14.41 37.96 30.54
C GLN A 194 -14.19 38.91 29.35
N ILE A 195 -14.34 38.40 28.12
CA ILE A 195 -14.28 39.21 26.89
C ILE A 195 -15.38 40.28 26.91
N LEU A 196 -16.61 39.92 27.26
CA LEU A 196 -17.72 40.88 27.29
C LEU A 196 -17.48 41.98 28.34
N VAL A 197 -16.97 41.63 29.52
CA VAL A 197 -16.59 42.60 30.56
C VAL A 197 -15.48 43.53 30.08
N LEU A 198 -14.44 42.99 29.44
CA LEU A 198 -13.33 43.78 28.89
C LEU A 198 -13.80 44.70 27.75
N GLN A 199 -14.64 44.21 26.84
CA GLN A 199 -15.23 45.01 25.76
C GLN A 199 -16.04 46.18 26.31
N ASN A 200 -16.86 45.94 27.35
CA ASN A 200 -17.58 47.02 28.03
C ASN A 200 -16.63 48.03 28.67
N LYS A 201 -15.54 47.57 29.30
CA LYS A 201 -14.57 48.47 29.92
C LYS A 201 -13.80 49.30 28.89
N VAL A 202 -13.40 48.70 27.76
CA VAL A 202 -12.76 49.42 26.65
C VAL A 202 -13.70 50.49 26.11
N ARG A 203 -14.97 50.17 25.87
CA ARG A 203 -15.98 51.14 25.41
C ARG A 203 -16.16 52.31 26.39
N GLU A 204 -16.17 52.02 27.69
CA GLU A 204 -16.24 53.05 28.73
C GLU A 204 -15.01 53.97 28.71
N LEU A 205 -13.80 53.40 28.63
CA LEU A 205 -12.55 54.14 28.56
C LEU A 205 -12.42 54.97 27.27
N GLU A 206 -12.85 54.42 26.13
CA GLU A 206 -12.92 55.14 24.86
C GLU A 206 -13.86 56.35 24.95
N ASN A 207 -15.01 56.20 25.61
CA ASN A 207 -15.92 57.31 25.87
C ASN A 207 -15.29 58.37 26.77
N GLN A 208 -14.57 57.97 27.83
CA GLN A 208 -13.85 58.89 28.71
C GLN A 208 -12.74 59.64 27.96
N LEU A 209 -12.00 58.96 27.07
CA LEU A 209 -10.94 59.58 26.28
C LEU A 209 -11.49 60.55 25.24
N ARG A 210 -12.63 60.22 24.61
CA ARG A 210 -13.35 61.15 23.72
C ARG A 210 -13.79 62.40 24.46
N GLN A 211 -14.28 62.27 25.69
CA GLN A 211 -14.65 63.42 26.53
C GLN A 211 -13.44 64.26 26.97
N ASN A 212 -12.29 63.65 27.24
CA ASN A 212 -11.06 64.36 27.56
C ASN A 212 -10.45 65.09 26.36
N LYS A 213 -10.51 64.49 25.16
CA LYS A 213 -9.98 65.12 23.93
C LYS A 213 -10.70 66.41 23.56
N THR A 214 -11.98 66.53 23.89
CA THR A 214 -12.74 67.79 23.75
C THR A 214 -12.34 68.87 24.76
N ARG A 215 -11.63 68.52 25.85
CA ARG A 215 -11.11 69.48 26.85
C ARG A 215 -9.67 69.91 26.55
N THR A 216 -8.86 69.07 25.92
CA THR A 216 -7.43 69.34 25.65
C THR A 216 -7.17 70.22 24.42
N SER A 217 -8.10 70.31 23.46
CA SER A 217 -7.93 71.11 22.24
C SER A 217 -7.90 72.64 22.44
N LEU A 218 -7.95 73.12 23.69
CA LEU A 218 -7.88 74.55 24.04
C LEU A 218 -6.50 74.98 24.59
N SER A 219 -5.53 74.06 24.74
CA SER A 219 -4.29 74.36 25.49
C SER A 219 -2.96 74.04 24.77
N GLU A 220 -2.97 73.55 23.52
CA GLU A 220 -1.77 73.00 22.85
C GLU A 220 -1.00 73.98 21.93
N ILE A 221 -1.35 75.28 21.88
CA ILE A 221 -0.73 76.21 20.91
C ILE A 221 0.65 76.76 21.38
N ASP A 222 1.04 76.62 22.65
CA ASP A 222 2.14 77.43 23.20
C ASP A 222 3.47 76.70 23.44
N GLU A 223 3.60 75.41 23.09
CA GLU A 223 4.73 74.58 23.56
C GLU A 223 5.51 73.86 22.43
N GLU A 224 5.64 74.47 21.25
CA GLU A 224 6.48 73.92 20.16
C GLU A 224 7.69 74.81 19.80
N LEU A 225 7.80 76.04 20.34
CA LEU A 225 8.83 77.01 19.90
C LEU A 225 10.17 76.97 20.67
N LEU A 226 10.31 76.18 21.74
CA LEU A 226 11.47 76.27 22.67
C LEU A 226 12.50 75.13 22.60
N ALA A 227 12.41 74.19 21.66
CA ALA A 227 13.24 72.99 21.64
C ALA A 227 14.53 73.05 20.77
N LEU A 228 15.12 74.23 20.56
CA LEU A 228 16.35 74.38 19.75
C LEU A 228 17.46 75.13 20.49
N THR A 229 18.15 74.48 21.44
CA THR A 229 19.58 74.72 21.73
C THR A 229 20.13 73.73 22.76
N GLY A 230 21.10 72.88 22.37
CA GLY A 230 21.93 72.11 23.33
C GLY A 230 22.77 70.97 22.71
N PRO A 231 24.08 70.83 23.03
CA PRO A 231 25.01 70.00 22.27
C PRO A 231 25.21 68.57 22.83
N ARG A 232 25.47 67.61 21.93
CA ARG A 232 26.08 66.27 22.18
C ARG A 232 25.32 65.27 23.06
N LYS A 233 24.10 64.93 22.66
CA LYS A 233 23.57 63.56 22.77
C LYS A 233 23.02 63.20 21.41
N LEU A 234 23.40 62.03 20.86
CA LEU A 234 22.75 61.53 19.64
C LEU A 234 21.24 61.63 19.88
N SER A 235 20.56 62.43 19.07
CA SER A 235 19.13 62.64 19.19
C SER A 235 18.46 61.27 19.18
N ALA A 236 17.34 61.10 19.89
CA ALA A 236 16.56 59.86 19.84
C ALA A 236 16.30 59.42 18.37
N GLN A 237 16.24 60.39 17.45
CA GLN A 237 16.15 60.21 16.02
C GLN A 237 17.36 59.47 15.40
N GLU A 238 18.59 59.84 15.76
CA GLU A 238 19.81 59.21 15.21
C GLU A 238 19.98 57.77 15.71
N LYS A 239 19.60 57.49 16.97
CA LYS A 239 19.57 56.12 17.52
C LYS A 239 18.54 55.24 16.81
N ASN A 240 17.36 55.79 16.53
CA ASN A 240 16.32 55.08 15.77
C ASN A 240 16.79 54.76 14.35
N LEU A 241 17.46 55.70 13.67
CA LEU A 241 17.99 55.50 12.32
C LEU A 241 19.00 54.36 12.25
N LEU A 242 19.93 54.28 13.22
CA LEU A 242 20.89 53.17 13.30
C LEU A 242 20.20 51.83 13.59
N LYS A 243 19.17 51.81 14.44
CA LYS A 243 18.39 50.59 14.72
C LYS A 243 17.64 50.11 13.49
N ILE A 244 17.04 51.02 12.71
CA ILE A 244 16.37 50.68 11.44
C ILE A 244 17.37 50.04 10.46
N ARG A 245 18.55 50.64 10.26
CA ARG A 245 19.57 50.06 9.38
C ARG A 245 20.04 48.67 9.83
N SER A 246 20.18 48.45 11.15
CA SER A 246 20.52 47.12 11.69
C SER A 246 19.43 46.10 11.37
N LEU A 247 18.16 46.45 11.58
CA LEU A 247 17.01 45.59 11.28
C LEU A 247 16.88 45.32 9.78
N GLU A 248 17.13 46.30 8.92
CA GLU A 248 17.15 46.12 7.47
C GLU A 248 18.26 45.16 7.04
N LYS A 249 19.46 45.28 7.62
CA LYS A 249 20.58 44.37 7.36
C LYS A 249 20.26 42.94 7.82
N GLU A 250 19.76 42.76 9.04
CA GLU A 250 19.33 41.46 9.57
C GLU A 250 18.21 40.85 8.71
N LYS A 251 17.24 41.65 8.28
CA LYS A 251 16.17 41.21 7.38
C LYS A 251 16.72 40.77 6.02
N LYS A 252 17.71 41.49 5.48
CA LYS A 252 18.36 41.11 4.21
C LYS A 252 19.14 39.82 4.35
N GLU A 253 19.96 39.67 5.40
CA GLU A 253 20.74 38.45 5.67
C GLU A 253 19.85 37.23 5.91
N THR A 254 18.74 37.39 6.65
CA THR A 254 17.77 36.30 6.86
C THR A 254 17.04 35.91 5.58
N LEU A 255 16.70 36.87 4.73
CA LEU A 255 16.09 36.62 3.42
C LEU A 255 17.06 35.88 2.49
N GLU A 256 18.32 36.32 2.40
CA GLU A 256 19.36 35.65 1.61
C GLU A 256 19.60 34.21 2.11
N LYS A 257 19.67 34.01 3.43
CA LYS A 257 19.79 32.68 4.03
C LYS A 257 18.60 31.79 3.70
N LEU A 258 17.37 32.29 3.87
CA LEU A 258 16.16 31.53 3.59
C LEU A 258 16.03 31.18 2.10
N THR A 259 16.45 32.10 1.22
CA THR A 259 16.48 31.86 -0.23
C THR A 259 17.50 30.77 -0.58
N GLY A 260 18.69 30.80 0.03
CA GLY A 260 19.68 29.74 -0.15
C GLY A 260 19.20 28.37 0.35
N GLU A 261 18.52 28.33 1.50
CA GLU A 261 17.91 27.11 2.04
C GLU A 261 16.79 26.59 1.13
N HIS A 262 15.94 27.47 0.61
CA HIS A 262 14.90 27.12 -0.36
C HIS A 262 15.49 26.50 -1.63
N ASP A 263 16.52 27.12 -2.21
CA ASP A 263 17.15 26.63 -3.44
C ASP A 263 17.87 25.29 -3.22
N ALA A 264 18.52 25.11 -2.07
CA ALA A 264 19.13 23.84 -1.69
C ALA A 264 18.07 22.73 -1.52
N LEU A 265 16.95 23.04 -0.86
CA LEU A 265 15.84 22.11 -0.68
C LEU A 265 15.17 21.75 -2.02
N GLN A 266 15.00 22.73 -2.91
CA GLN A 266 14.47 22.53 -4.25
C GLN A 266 15.36 21.59 -5.08
N LYS A 267 16.68 21.79 -5.06
CA LYS A 267 17.63 20.90 -5.75
C LYS A 267 17.57 19.47 -5.19
N SER A 268 17.57 19.33 -3.86
CA SER A 268 17.44 18.02 -3.21
C SER A 268 16.13 17.31 -3.58
N HIS A 269 15.02 18.04 -3.63
CA HIS A 269 13.73 17.51 -4.06
C HIS A 269 13.77 17.04 -5.52
N GLU A 270 14.38 17.80 -6.43
CA GLU A 270 14.55 17.41 -7.83
C GLU A 270 15.43 16.15 -7.99
N GLU A 271 16.51 16.02 -7.20
CA GLU A 271 17.35 14.83 -7.20
C GLU A 271 16.61 13.58 -6.70
N VAL A 272 15.85 13.71 -5.61
CA VAL A 272 15.02 12.62 -5.09
C VAL A 272 13.95 12.22 -6.09
N LYS A 273 13.31 13.20 -6.76
CA LYS A 273 12.34 12.95 -7.83
C LYS A 273 12.97 12.15 -8.99
N LYS A 274 14.16 12.54 -9.45
CA LYS A 274 14.91 11.79 -10.48
C LYS A 274 15.23 10.36 -10.04
N LYS A 275 15.68 10.16 -8.78
CA LYS A 275 15.94 8.82 -8.22
C LYS A 275 14.67 7.97 -8.15
N LEU A 276 13.54 8.57 -7.77
CA LEU A 276 12.23 7.90 -7.73
C LEU A 276 11.79 7.47 -9.13
N ASP A 277 11.88 8.35 -10.12
CA ASP A 277 11.48 8.05 -11.50
C ASP A 277 12.38 6.97 -12.11
N ALA A 278 13.69 7.00 -11.85
CA ALA A 278 14.62 5.94 -12.24
C ALA A 278 14.31 4.58 -11.56
N SER A 279 13.87 4.60 -10.29
CA SER A 279 13.44 3.39 -9.57
C SER A 279 12.13 2.84 -10.15
N LYS A 280 11.16 3.71 -10.45
CA LYS A 280 9.90 3.33 -11.13
C LYS A 280 10.15 2.69 -12.49
N ALA A 281 11.07 3.26 -13.28
CA ALA A 281 11.45 2.70 -14.57
C ALA A 281 12.06 1.30 -14.43
N ARG A 282 13.00 1.10 -13.50
CA ARG A 282 13.58 -0.21 -13.20
C ARG A 282 12.55 -1.23 -12.75
N ASN A 283 11.65 -0.84 -11.84
CA ASN A 283 10.56 -1.72 -11.40
C ASN A 283 9.63 -2.12 -12.55
N LYS A 284 9.33 -1.20 -13.48
CA LYS A 284 8.52 -1.53 -14.67
C LYS A 284 9.19 -2.60 -15.54
N VAL A 285 10.50 -2.47 -15.78
CA VAL A 285 11.29 -3.45 -16.55
C VAL A 285 11.34 -4.80 -15.83
N LEU A 286 11.66 -4.82 -14.53
CA LEU A 286 11.67 -6.04 -13.74
C LEU A 286 10.30 -6.73 -13.71
N CYS A 287 9.20 -5.97 -13.60
CA CYS A 287 7.86 -6.52 -13.68
C CYS A 287 7.57 -7.18 -15.05
N SER A 288 8.05 -6.59 -16.15
CA SER A 288 7.91 -7.22 -17.47
C SER A 288 8.75 -8.50 -17.58
N GLU A 289 9.98 -8.50 -17.07
CA GLU A 289 10.84 -9.69 -17.07
C GLU A 289 10.22 -10.84 -16.26
N VAL A 290 9.70 -10.55 -15.06
CA VAL A 290 8.99 -11.53 -14.24
C VAL A 290 7.77 -12.10 -14.96
N LYS A 291 7.00 -11.28 -15.69
CA LYS A 291 5.88 -11.76 -16.49
C LYS A 291 6.34 -12.70 -17.61
N THR A 292 7.41 -12.34 -18.32
CA THR A 292 8.01 -13.18 -19.36
C THR A 292 8.50 -14.51 -18.80
N LEU A 293 9.25 -14.50 -17.69
CA LEU A 293 9.74 -15.71 -17.02
C LEU A 293 8.60 -16.60 -16.53
N LYS A 294 7.53 -16.02 -15.97
CA LYS A 294 6.33 -16.78 -15.61
C LYS A 294 5.69 -17.45 -16.83
N GLY A 295 5.62 -16.74 -17.96
CA GLY A 295 5.15 -17.32 -19.22
C GLY A 295 6.00 -18.51 -19.67
N GLN A 296 7.33 -18.37 -19.63
CA GLN A 296 8.26 -19.45 -19.96
C GLN A 296 8.08 -20.67 -19.04
N ILE A 297 7.91 -20.46 -17.73
CA ILE A 297 7.65 -21.54 -16.77
C ILE A 297 6.35 -22.27 -17.09
N ILE A 298 5.27 -21.54 -17.41
CA ILE A 298 3.99 -22.16 -17.79
C ILE A 298 4.17 -23.06 -19.02
N THR A 299 4.86 -22.58 -20.05
CA THR A 299 5.14 -23.39 -21.25
C THR A 299 5.97 -24.63 -20.92
N LEU A 300 6.96 -24.53 -20.03
CA LEU A 300 7.75 -25.70 -19.59
C LEU A 300 6.91 -26.70 -18.80
N LEU A 301 6.00 -26.23 -17.94
CA LEU A 301 5.07 -27.08 -17.20
C LEU A 301 4.09 -27.80 -18.15
N GLU A 302 3.60 -27.10 -19.17
CA GLU A 302 2.78 -27.73 -20.21
C GLU A 302 3.56 -28.82 -20.93
N LYS A 303 4.80 -28.56 -21.36
CA LYS A 303 5.65 -29.59 -21.97
C LYS A 303 5.84 -30.81 -21.05
N GLY A 304 6.11 -30.59 -19.77
CA GLY A 304 6.22 -31.66 -18.79
C GLY A 304 4.95 -32.53 -18.70
N LYS A 305 3.76 -31.93 -18.76
CA LYS A 305 2.49 -32.69 -18.82
C LYS A 305 2.37 -33.54 -20.07
N HIS A 306 2.74 -33.01 -21.24
CA HIS A 306 2.73 -33.79 -22.48
C HIS A 306 3.74 -34.95 -22.43
N ASP A 307 4.90 -34.74 -21.81
CA ASP A 307 5.91 -35.79 -21.58
C ASP A 307 5.36 -36.87 -20.63
N ASP A 308 4.68 -36.48 -19.54
CA ASP A 308 4.01 -37.41 -18.62
C ASP A 308 2.92 -38.24 -19.33
N GLU A 309 2.07 -37.60 -20.14
CA GLU A 309 1.06 -38.28 -20.96
C GLU A 309 1.68 -39.29 -21.94
N LEU A 310 2.80 -38.93 -22.56
CA LEU A 310 3.56 -39.82 -23.43
C LEU A 310 4.13 -41.02 -22.67
N ILE A 311 4.69 -40.78 -21.48
CA ILE A 311 5.23 -41.83 -20.62
C ILE A 311 4.11 -42.80 -20.21
N ASP A 312 2.96 -42.29 -19.79
CA ASP A 312 1.81 -43.11 -19.41
C ASP A 312 1.30 -43.97 -20.58
N ALA A 313 1.24 -43.40 -21.78
CA ALA A 313 0.87 -44.13 -22.99
C ALA A 313 1.86 -45.27 -23.29
N LEU A 314 3.17 -45.00 -23.20
CA LEU A 314 4.22 -46.00 -23.41
C LEU A 314 4.20 -47.10 -22.34
N LEU A 315 3.99 -46.74 -21.07
CA LEU A 315 3.87 -47.70 -19.97
C LEU A 315 2.63 -48.59 -20.14
N SER A 316 1.51 -48.02 -20.57
CA SER A 316 0.28 -48.76 -20.89
C SER A 316 0.52 -49.76 -22.03
N GLN A 317 1.19 -49.33 -23.11
CA GLN A 317 1.55 -50.21 -24.22
C GLN A 317 2.51 -51.32 -23.79
N GLN A 318 3.52 -51.00 -22.96
CA GLN A 318 4.44 -51.99 -22.42
C GLN A 318 3.72 -53.03 -21.57
N LYS A 319 2.77 -52.60 -20.74
CA LYS A 319 1.94 -53.49 -19.91
C LYS A 319 1.08 -54.42 -20.77
N GLN A 320 0.41 -53.88 -21.80
CA GLN A 320 -0.37 -54.68 -22.74
C GLN A 320 0.51 -55.73 -23.45
N MET A 321 1.72 -55.36 -23.87
CA MET A 321 2.67 -56.28 -24.48
C MET A 321 3.08 -57.41 -23.51
N GLN A 322 3.36 -57.06 -22.25
CA GLN A 322 3.68 -58.05 -21.21
C GLN A 322 2.51 -59.02 -20.95
N GLU A 323 1.27 -58.52 -20.95
CA GLU A 323 0.07 -59.35 -20.80
C GLU A 323 -0.10 -60.32 -21.98
N ILE A 324 0.10 -59.85 -23.21
CA ILE A 324 0.06 -60.69 -24.42
C ILE A 324 1.15 -61.77 -24.35
N LEU A 325 2.39 -61.41 -24.01
CA LEU A 325 3.49 -62.38 -23.87
C LEU A 325 3.20 -63.42 -22.78
N LYS A 326 2.62 -63.00 -21.65
CA LYS A 326 2.22 -63.91 -20.59
C LYS A 326 1.13 -64.88 -21.04
N HIS A 327 0.13 -64.39 -21.78
CA HIS A 327 -0.93 -65.24 -22.35
C HIS A 327 -0.37 -66.24 -23.36
N LEU A 328 0.50 -65.80 -24.27
CA LEU A 328 1.16 -66.67 -25.25
C LEU A 328 2.01 -67.74 -24.57
N SER A 329 2.79 -67.38 -23.54
CA SER A 329 3.57 -68.34 -22.76
C SER A 329 2.68 -69.36 -22.05
N GLN A 330 1.57 -68.94 -21.43
CA GLN A 330 0.62 -69.87 -20.80
C GLN A 330 -0.06 -70.79 -21.82
N GLN A 331 -0.36 -70.29 -23.02
CA GLN A 331 -0.95 -71.07 -24.09
C GLN A 331 0.06 -72.10 -24.64
N ASP A 332 1.34 -71.72 -24.78
CA ASP A 332 2.40 -72.61 -25.23
C ASP A 332 2.63 -73.76 -24.23
N GLU A 333 2.63 -73.47 -22.93
CA GLU A 333 2.72 -74.51 -21.89
C GLU A 333 1.51 -75.46 -21.90
N LYS A 334 0.28 -74.94 -22.01
CA LYS A 334 -0.92 -75.80 -22.16
C LYS A 334 -0.86 -76.67 -23.41
N ASN A 335 -0.34 -76.15 -24.52
CA ASN A 335 -0.17 -76.91 -25.75
C ASN A 335 0.88 -78.01 -25.58
N LYS A 336 2.02 -77.75 -24.91
CA LYS A 336 3.03 -78.76 -24.58
C LYS A 336 2.46 -79.85 -23.68
N GLU A 337 1.75 -79.48 -22.61
CA GLU A 337 1.09 -80.44 -21.72
C GLU A 337 0.09 -81.32 -22.49
N SER A 338 -0.73 -80.72 -23.35
CA SER A 338 -1.69 -81.45 -24.18
C SER A 338 -1.00 -82.41 -25.16
N GLN A 339 0.09 -81.98 -25.81
CA GLN A 339 0.89 -82.83 -26.68
C GLN A 339 1.57 -83.96 -25.90
N GLN A 340 2.09 -83.69 -24.71
CA GLN A 340 2.73 -84.68 -23.86
C GLN A 340 1.72 -85.74 -23.38
N MET A 341 0.51 -85.32 -22.96
CA MET A 341 -0.58 -86.22 -22.59
C MET A 341 -1.01 -87.10 -23.78
N LEU A 342 -1.14 -86.50 -24.97
CA LEU A 342 -1.45 -87.25 -26.19
C LEU A 342 -0.35 -88.26 -26.54
N GLY A 343 0.92 -87.86 -26.41
CA GLY A 343 2.09 -88.73 -26.61
C GLY A 343 2.14 -89.90 -25.62
N GLN A 344 1.84 -89.64 -24.34
CA GLN A 344 1.73 -90.69 -23.32
C GLN A 344 0.59 -91.68 -23.64
N HIS A 345 -0.57 -91.16 -24.05
CA HIS A 345 -1.71 -91.99 -24.45
C HIS A 345 -1.36 -92.88 -25.66
N LEU A 346 -0.80 -92.29 -26.72
CA LEU A 346 -0.33 -93.02 -27.90
C LEU A 346 0.69 -94.11 -27.53
N ASN A 347 1.65 -93.80 -26.66
CA ASN A 347 2.64 -94.77 -26.21
C ASN A 347 2.00 -95.94 -25.43
N SER A 348 1.02 -95.64 -24.56
CA SER A 348 0.27 -96.69 -23.83
C SER A 348 -0.52 -97.60 -24.77
N GLU A 349 -1.08 -97.04 -25.86
CA GLU A 349 -1.83 -97.79 -26.85
C GLU A 349 -0.91 -98.66 -27.71
N VAL A 350 0.24 -98.12 -28.12
CA VAL A 350 1.29 -98.89 -28.81
C VAL A 350 1.80 -100.04 -27.95
N GLN A 351 1.99 -99.84 -26.64
CA GLN A 351 2.38 -100.92 -25.73
C GLN A 351 1.32 -102.03 -25.67
N LYS A 352 0.02 -101.69 -25.57
CA LYS A 352 -1.07 -102.68 -25.61
C LYS A 352 -1.10 -103.45 -26.93
N GLN A 353 -0.99 -102.74 -28.06
CA GLN A 353 -0.94 -103.35 -29.38
C GLN A 353 0.27 -104.28 -29.53
N ASN A 354 1.44 -103.88 -29.03
CA ASN A 354 2.63 -104.73 -29.03
C ASN A 354 2.43 -105.99 -28.18
N CYS A 355 1.84 -105.89 -26.99
CA CYS A 355 1.51 -107.06 -26.18
C CYS A 355 0.54 -108.02 -26.90
N LEU A 356 -0.46 -107.47 -27.60
CA LEU A 356 -1.40 -108.27 -28.40
C LEU A 356 -0.70 -108.95 -29.57
N ILE A 357 0.18 -108.23 -30.28
CA ILE A 357 0.99 -108.79 -31.36
C ILE A 357 1.87 -109.92 -30.84
N GLU A 358 2.51 -109.75 -29.68
CA GLU A 358 3.34 -110.79 -29.06
C GLU A 358 2.51 -112.05 -28.73
N GLN A 359 1.32 -111.87 -28.14
CA GLN A 359 0.39 -112.97 -27.87
C GLN A 359 -0.05 -113.68 -29.16
N LEU A 360 -0.38 -112.93 -30.21
CA LEU A 360 -0.75 -113.51 -31.51
C LEU A 360 0.42 -114.26 -32.15
N ARG A 361 1.64 -113.71 -32.08
CA ARG A 361 2.86 -114.38 -32.56
C ARG A 361 3.10 -115.70 -31.82
N GLN A 362 2.92 -115.72 -30.51
CA GLN A 362 3.07 -116.94 -29.72
C GLN A 362 2.01 -117.98 -30.10
N MET A 363 0.75 -117.59 -30.25
CA MET A 363 -0.31 -118.49 -30.70
C MET A 363 -0.05 -119.04 -32.11
N VAL A 364 0.48 -118.22 -33.02
CA VAL A 364 0.88 -118.67 -34.36
C VAL A 364 2.03 -119.68 -34.26
N ALA A 365 3.08 -119.41 -33.47
CA ALA A 365 4.18 -120.33 -33.27
C ALA A 365 3.73 -121.66 -32.65
N GLU A 366 2.83 -121.64 -31.68
CA GLU A 366 2.21 -122.84 -31.09
C GLU A 366 1.42 -123.64 -32.15
N ARG A 367 0.64 -122.97 -33.00
CA ARG A 367 -0.09 -123.63 -34.09
C ARG A 367 0.85 -124.17 -35.16
N GLU A 368 1.87 -123.44 -35.55
CA GLU A 368 2.89 -123.91 -36.51
C GLU A 368 3.64 -125.13 -35.96
N ALA A 369 3.98 -125.14 -34.66
CA ALA A 369 4.55 -126.31 -34.01
C ALA A 369 3.60 -127.50 -34.02
N LYS A 370 2.31 -127.28 -33.72
CA LYS A 370 1.26 -128.30 -33.79
C LYS A 370 1.09 -128.87 -35.19
N VAL A 371 1.14 -128.01 -36.21
CA VAL A 371 1.07 -128.43 -37.62
C VAL A 371 2.29 -129.28 -37.97
N LYS A 372 3.50 -128.89 -37.56
CA LYS A 372 4.70 -129.72 -37.75
C LYS A 372 4.61 -131.07 -37.06
N GLU A 373 4.12 -131.13 -35.82
CA GLU A 373 3.87 -132.40 -35.11
C GLU A 373 2.93 -133.30 -35.92
N LEU A 374 1.81 -132.75 -36.41
CA LEU A 374 0.83 -133.50 -37.22
C LEU A 374 1.39 -133.90 -38.59
N GLU A 375 2.20 -133.07 -39.22
CA GLU A 375 2.90 -133.39 -40.48
C GLU A 375 3.91 -134.53 -40.27
N GLU A 376 4.64 -134.55 -39.15
CA GLU A 376 5.54 -135.65 -38.77
C GLU A 376 4.77 -136.94 -38.47
N GLU A 377 3.63 -136.87 -37.79
CA GLU A 377 2.74 -138.03 -37.53
C GLU A 377 2.18 -138.62 -38.83
N ILE A 378 1.78 -137.79 -39.79
CA ILE A 378 1.29 -138.23 -41.10
C ILE A 378 2.42 -138.81 -41.96
N GLY A 379 3.65 -138.32 -41.83
CA GLY A 379 4.82 -138.84 -42.54
C GLY A 379 5.34 -140.20 -42.03
N GLN A 380 4.89 -140.66 -40.86
CA GLN A 380 5.23 -141.96 -40.26
C GLN A 380 4.18 -143.06 -40.51
N LEU A 381 3.05 -142.71 -41.13
CA LEU A 381 2.04 -143.63 -41.67
C LEU A 381 2.35 -143.96 -43.14
#